data_AF-A0A9D8I7Q4-F1
#
_entry.id   AF-A0A9D8I7Q4-F1
#
_cell.length_a   1.000
_cell.length_b   1.000
_cell.length_c   1.000
_cell.angle_alpha   90.00
_cell.angle_beta   90.00
_cell.angle_gamma   90.00
#
_symmetry.space_group_name_H-M   'P 1'
#
loop_
_entity.id
_entity.type
_entity.pdbx_description
1 polymer ?
#
loop_
_entity_poly.entity_id
_entity_poly.type
_entity_poly.pdbx_seq_one_letter_code
_entity_poly.pdbx_strand_id
1 'polypeptide(L)'
;MKTPFRLGATVLAVLLAPPHAEAAAPAAKSRIVLISGEFEYKSAETLPPFAKFLEANFPFTCTYLERKPGKDVNDIPGLDALDKADLAILYIRRMTLPEDQLARFRKYAASGRPVIGLRTASHAFENWKEWDREVLGGNYHNHHGAKFLPVVRVVPEAAGHAVLRGVPREFTSTGSLYKNAPLPPRSEPLLMGSIEGQPAEPVAWLHRFGNSRVFYTSLGHPDEFSMPAFRQLLVNAIHWALDKPGPAALADTPAPKTAPAKATVKRIGVDEFEKLMADKNHVVLDVRTADEFKAGRIPGAVNLDVNAPDFNAKVGKLDKEKTYLVHCAAGRRSATACTQMAAMGFKVLYDLEPGMRGWEKAGKRVDK
;
A
#
# COMPACT_ATOMS: atom_id res chain seq x y z
N MET A 1 72.50 -7.38 62.24
CA MET A 1 71.49 -7.50 61.16
C MET A 1 70.15 -7.07 61.71
N LYS A 2 69.61 -5.92 61.28
CA LYS A 2 68.35 -5.34 61.75
C LYS A 2 67.29 -5.50 60.64
N THR A 3 66.16 -6.11 60.98
CA THR A 3 64.97 -6.30 60.15
C THR A 3 64.21 -4.98 59.95
N PRO A 4 63.68 -4.66 58.76
CA PRO A 4 62.87 -3.46 58.58
C PRO A 4 61.39 -3.72 58.88
N PHE A 5 60.79 -2.81 59.66
CA PHE A 5 59.37 -2.70 59.93
C PHE A 5 58.67 -2.12 58.69
N ARG A 6 57.61 -2.77 58.17
CA ARG A 6 56.73 -2.21 57.12
C ARG A 6 55.51 -1.57 57.78
N LEU A 7 55.33 -0.26 57.56
CA LEU A 7 54.14 0.50 57.93
C LEU A 7 53.04 0.25 56.87
N GLY A 8 51.91 -0.33 57.27
CA GLY A 8 50.74 -0.49 56.39
C GLY A 8 49.89 0.78 56.40
N ALA A 9 49.82 1.50 55.28
CA ALA A 9 48.89 2.61 55.09
C ALA A 9 47.50 2.05 54.71
N THR A 10 46.49 2.32 55.54
CA THR A 10 45.09 2.00 55.23
C THR A 10 44.50 3.13 54.40
N VAL A 11 44.20 2.86 53.12
CA VAL A 11 43.50 3.79 52.23
C VAL A 11 41.99 3.62 52.47
N LEU A 12 41.35 4.64 53.05
CA LEU A 12 39.91 4.71 53.20
C LEU A 12 39.28 5.13 51.85
N ALA A 13 38.73 4.17 51.11
CA ALA A 13 38.01 4.43 49.87
C ALA A 13 36.62 5.02 50.19
N VAL A 14 36.43 6.32 49.92
CA VAL A 14 35.11 6.96 49.94
C VAL A 14 34.39 6.57 48.65
N LEU A 15 33.39 5.70 48.77
CA LEU A 15 32.46 5.36 47.68
C LEU A 15 31.54 6.55 47.42
N LEU A 16 31.89 7.40 46.44
CA LEU A 16 30.97 8.35 45.85
C LEU A 16 29.91 7.58 45.06
N ALA A 17 28.66 7.63 45.53
CA ALA A 17 27.52 7.13 44.75
C ALA A 17 27.45 7.87 43.40
N PRO A 18 27.20 7.17 42.28
CA PRO A 18 27.08 7.83 40.99
C PRO A 18 25.89 8.82 41.03
N PRO A 19 26.01 10.00 40.40
CA PRO A 19 24.90 10.93 40.32
C PRO A 19 23.71 10.21 39.67
N HIS A 20 22.55 10.26 40.33
CA HIS A 20 21.31 9.77 39.75
C HIS A 20 21.11 10.46 38.41
N ALA A 21 21.18 9.68 37.32
CA ALA A 21 20.83 10.13 35.99
C ALA A 21 19.34 10.50 36.02
N GLU A 22 19.07 11.80 35.97
CA GLU A 22 17.74 12.34 35.79
C GLU A 22 17.20 11.79 34.46
N ALA A 23 16.11 11.02 34.51
CA ALA A 23 15.51 10.43 33.32
C ALA A 23 15.10 11.56 32.37
N ALA A 24 15.76 11.63 31.20
CA ALA A 24 15.45 12.63 30.19
C ALA A 24 13.95 12.61 29.87
N ALA A 25 13.31 13.78 29.89
CA ALA A 25 11.91 13.93 29.53
C ALA A 25 11.66 13.28 28.15
N PRO A 26 10.54 12.53 27.97
CA PRO A 26 10.29 11.84 26.72
C PRO A 26 10.25 12.83 25.56
N ALA A 27 11.03 12.54 24.52
CA ALA A 27 11.14 13.40 23.34
C ALA A 27 9.75 13.66 22.73
N ALA A 28 9.46 14.92 22.38
CA ALA A 28 8.19 15.31 21.81
C ALA A 28 7.89 14.55 20.51
N LYS A 29 6.71 13.92 20.44
CA LYS A 29 6.25 13.20 19.25
C LYS A 29 5.92 14.17 18.12
N SER A 30 6.29 13.83 16.88
CA SER A 30 5.91 14.64 15.71
C SER A 30 4.46 14.38 15.31
N ARG A 31 3.75 15.46 14.95
CA ARG A 31 2.32 15.44 14.61
C ARG A 31 2.15 15.28 13.10
N ILE A 32 1.64 14.14 12.67
CA ILE A 32 1.40 13.82 11.27
C ILE A 32 -0.10 13.89 10.99
N VAL A 33 -0.52 14.66 9.99
CA VAL A 33 -1.90 14.67 9.50
C VAL A 33 -1.98 13.87 8.22
N LEU A 34 -2.77 12.81 8.20
CA LEU A 34 -3.03 11.96 7.02
C LEU A 34 -4.42 12.27 6.47
N ILE A 35 -4.50 12.64 5.20
CA ILE A 35 -5.72 13.16 4.59
C ILE A 35 -6.18 12.25 3.45
N SER A 36 -7.32 11.60 3.66
CA SER A 36 -8.04 10.76 2.71
C SER A 36 -9.08 11.59 1.97
N GLY A 37 -8.75 12.00 0.75
CA GLY A 37 -9.60 12.81 -0.12
C GLY A 37 -9.99 12.13 -1.43
N GLU A 38 -9.90 10.80 -1.51
CA GLU A 38 -10.19 10.05 -2.73
C GLU A 38 -10.94 8.74 -2.46
N PHE A 39 -11.66 8.25 -3.47
CA PHE A 39 -12.46 7.01 -3.39
C PHE A 39 -11.95 5.88 -4.31
N GLU A 40 -11.15 6.19 -5.32
CA GLU A 40 -10.74 5.26 -6.38
C GLU A 40 -9.80 4.17 -5.85
N TYR A 41 -8.86 4.59 -5.01
CA TYR A 41 -7.84 3.77 -4.37
C TYR A 41 -8.10 3.61 -2.88
N LYS A 42 -9.33 3.86 -2.43
CA LYS A 42 -9.80 3.50 -1.08
C LYS A 42 -8.84 3.96 0.02
N SER A 43 -8.38 5.20 -0.04
CA SER A 43 -7.47 5.80 0.95
C SER A 43 -8.02 5.73 2.37
N ALA A 44 -9.35 5.70 2.53
CA ALA A 44 -10.02 5.45 3.80
C ALA A 44 -9.80 4.03 4.37
N GLU A 45 -9.47 3.05 3.54
CA GLU A 45 -9.14 1.68 3.95
C GLU A 45 -7.63 1.50 4.24
N THR A 46 -6.77 2.39 3.74
CA THR A 46 -5.29 2.24 3.80
C THR A 46 -4.63 3.19 4.79
N LEU A 47 -5.05 4.47 4.83
CA LEU A 47 -4.42 5.47 5.69
C LEU A 47 -4.66 5.23 7.19
N PRO A 48 -5.86 4.83 7.68
CA PRO A 48 -6.03 4.60 9.12
C PRO A 48 -5.18 3.43 9.67
N PRO A 49 -5.11 2.26 9.01
CA PRO A 49 -4.17 1.21 9.42
C PRO A 49 -2.71 1.66 9.35
N PHE A 50 -2.33 2.44 8.33
CA PHE A 50 -0.98 2.97 8.21
C PHE A 50 -0.65 3.98 9.33
N ALA A 51 -1.59 4.85 9.71
CA ALA A 51 -1.45 5.76 10.85
C ALA A 51 -1.20 4.98 12.16
N LYS A 52 -1.98 3.93 12.42
CA LYS A 52 -1.77 3.05 13.60
C LYS A 52 -0.41 2.38 13.56
N PHE A 53 0.02 1.92 12.38
CA PHE A 53 1.36 1.37 12.18
C PHE A 53 2.44 2.40 12.51
N LEU A 54 2.30 3.65 12.06
CA LEU A 54 3.25 4.71 12.36
C LEU A 54 3.35 4.98 13.88
N GLU A 55 2.22 5.11 14.56
CA GLU A 55 2.18 5.36 16.01
C GLU A 55 2.72 4.20 16.85
N ALA A 56 2.51 2.95 16.39
CA ALA A 56 2.99 1.76 17.08
C ALA A 56 4.50 1.58 16.98
N ASN A 57 5.14 2.10 15.93
CA ASN A 57 6.55 1.82 15.63
C ASN A 57 7.48 3.04 15.74
N PHE A 58 6.94 4.26 15.80
CA PHE A 58 7.72 5.50 15.77
C PHE A 58 7.15 6.54 16.74
N PRO A 59 7.95 7.55 17.17
CA PRO A 59 7.49 8.62 18.05
C PRO A 59 6.66 9.66 17.29
N PHE A 60 5.56 9.21 16.68
CA PHE A 60 4.61 10.02 15.95
C PHE A 60 3.25 10.02 16.65
N THR A 61 2.51 11.09 16.46
CA THR A 61 1.08 11.18 16.75
C THR A 61 0.38 11.45 15.43
N CYS A 62 -0.54 10.58 15.03
CA CYS A 62 -1.22 10.66 13.75
C CYS A 62 -2.66 11.17 13.92
N THR A 63 -3.04 12.16 13.12
CA THR A 63 -4.42 12.60 12.97
C THR A 63 -4.89 12.19 11.58
N TYR A 64 -5.95 11.39 11.51
CA TYR A 64 -6.57 10.97 10.26
C TYR A 64 -7.77 11.88 9.95
N LEU A 65 -7.81 12.41 8.72
CA LEU A 65 -8.91 13.19 8.19
C LEU A 65 -9.45 12.51 6.93
N GLU A 66 -10.77 12.53 6.76
CA GLU A 66 -11.46 11.93 5.62
C GLU A 66 -12.41 12.95 4.98
N ARG A 67 -12.51 12.94 3.65
CA ARG A 67 -13.57 13.66 2.95
C ARG A 67 -14.95 13.12 3.34
N LYS A 68 -15.97 13.97 3.31
CA LYS A 68 -17.36 13.52 3.49
C LYS A 68 -17.78 12.53 2.39
N PRO A 69 -18.54 11.47 2.75
CA PRO A 69 -19.20 10.61 1.77
C PRO A 69 -20.48 11.29 1.24
N GLY A 70 -21.15 10.64 0.28
CA GLY A 70 -22.48 11.06 -0.17
C GLY A 70 -22.45 12.07 -1.32
N LYS A 71 -23.32 13.09 -1.28
CA LYS A 71 -23.43 14.10 -2.35
C LYS A 71 -22.47 15.28 -2.17
N ASP A 72 -22.21 15.67 -0.92
CA ASP A 72 -21.34 16.79 -0.58
C ASP A 72 -19.89 16.33 -0.40
N VAL A 73 -19.34 15.77 -1.48
CA VAL A 73 -18.06 15.06 -1.44
C VAL A 73 -16.84 16.00 -1.37
N ASN A 74 -17.04 17.31 -1.50
CA ASN A 74 -15.97 18.32 -1.59
C ASN A 74 -15.67 18.99 -0.24
N ASP A 75 -15.72 18.23 0.85
CA ASP A 75 -15.55 18.75 2.20
C ASP A 75 -14.66 17.80 3.00
N ILE A 76 -13.66 18.32 3.71
CA ILE A 76 -12.79 17.55 4.60
C ILE A 76 -12.89 18.17 6.00
N PRO A 77 -13.73 17.61 6.90
CA PRO A 77 -13.81 18.06 8.28
C PRO A 77 -12.47 17.94 9.02
N GLY A 78 -12.20 18.85 9.95
CA GLY A 78 -11.03 18.77 10.84
C GLY A 78 -9.71 19.32 10.26
N LEU A 79 -9.76 20.05 9.14
CA LEU A 79 -8.57 20.65 8.52
C LEU A 79 -7.84 21.69 9.40
N ASP A 80 -8.43 22.16 10.50
CA ASP A 80 -7.74 22.94 11.53
C ASP A 80 -6.58 22.16 12.18
N ALA A 81 -6.57 20.83 12.10
CA ALA A 81 -5.42 20.01 12.50
C ALA A 81 -4.12 20.39 11.76
N LEU A 82 -4.21 20.93 10.53
CA LEU A 82 -3.06 21.43 9.78
C LEU A 82 -2.36 22.62 10.47
N ASP A 83 -3.03 23.37 11.34
CA ASP A 83 -2.40 24.48 12.07
C ASP A 83 -1.34 23.97 13.06
N LYS A 84 -1.42 22.71 13.50
CA LYS A 84 -0.50 22.08 14.45
C LYS A 84 0.34 20.95 13.83
N ALA A 85 0.10 20.57 12.57
CA ALA A 85 0.83 19.48 11.95
C ALA A 85 2.32 19.84 11.77
N ASP A 86 3.20 18.86 11.99
CA ASP A 86 4.62 18.93 11.59
C ASP A 86 4.82 18.36 10.18
N LEU A 87 3.92 17.46 9.73
CA LEU A 87 3.90 16.87 8.39
C LEU A 87 2.45 16.63 7.95
N ALA A 88 2.15 16.87 6.67
CA ALA A 88 0.90 16.51 6.03
C ALA A 88 1.15 15.45 4.96
N ILE A 89 0.38 14.35 5.00
CA ILE A 89 0.36 13.28 4.00
C ILE A 89 -0.98 13.34 3.27
N LEU A 90 -0.94 13.61 1.97
CA LEU A 90 -2.12 13.82 1.15
C LEU A 90 -2.34 12.63 0.23
N TYR A 91 -3.54 12.05 0.30
CA TYR A 91 -4.07 11.10 -0.66
C TYR A 91 -5.44 11.61 -1.12
N ILE A 92 -5.42 12.62 -1.99
CA ILE A 92 -6.59 13.39 -2.40
C ILE A 92 -6.76 13.29 -3.92
N ARG A 93 -8.00 13.39 -4.43
CA ARG A 93 -8.27 13.34 -5.87
C ARG A 93 -9.43 14.23 -6.26
N ARG A 94 -9.17 15.13 -7.21
CA ARG A 94 -10.15 15.94 -7.96
C ARG A 94 -11.23 16.57 -7.08
N MET A 95 -10.82 17.15 -5.95
CA MET A 95 -11.73 17.86 -5.05
C MET A 95 -11.84 19.33 -5.46
N THR A 96 -13.05 19.87 -5.47
CA THR A 96 -13.31 21.31 -5.61
C THR A 96 -13.64 21.86 -4.22
N LEU A 97 -12.60 22.07 -3.40
CA LEU A 97 -12.79 22.43 -1.99
C LEU A 97 -13.40 23.84 -1.83
N PRO A 98 -14.26 24.08 -0.83
CA PRO A 98 -14.58 25.43 -0.35
C PRO A 98 -13.31 26.26 -0.14
N GLU A 99 -13.39 27.56 -0.41
CA GLU A 99 -12.22 28.45 -0.39
C GLU A 99 -11.55 28.51 0.98
N ASP A 100 -12.31 28.44 2.07
CA ASP A 100 -11.76 28.39 3.43
C ASP A 100 -10.91 27.13 3.68
N GLN A 101 -11.28 25.99 3.11
CA GLN A 101 -10.48 24.75 3.19
C GLN A 101 -9.29 24.80 2.25
N LEU A 102 -9.47 25.26 1.01
CA LEU A 102 -8.36 25.40 0.07
C LEU A 102 -7.30 26.39 0.56
N ALA A 103 -7.72 27.49 1.18
CA ALA A 103 -6.83 28.46 1.81
C ALA A 103 -5.99 27.84 2.94
N ARG A 104 -6.51 26.85 3.68
CA ARG A 104 -5.71 26.10 4.69
C ARG A 104 -4.60 25.28 4.05
N PHE A 105 -4.85 24.62 2.92
CA PHE A 105 -3.80 23.92 2.17
C PHE A 105 -2.74 24.90 1.64
N ARG A 106 -3.15 26.03 1.07
CA ARG A 106 -2.22 27.08 0.62
C ARG A 106 -1.36 27.61 1.77
N LYS A 107 -1.98 27.94 2.92
CA LYS A 107 -1.28 28.37 4.14
C LYS A 107 -0.31 27.32 4.65
N TYR A 108 -0.71 26.04 4.67
CA TYR A 108 0.16 24.96 5.10
C TYR A 108 1.37 24.80 4.16
N ALA A 109 1.14 24.74 2.85
CA ALA A 109 2.23 24.64 1.86
C ALA A 109 3.21 25.80 1.96
N ALA A 110 2.72 27.03 2.14
CA ALA A 110 3.54 28.23 2.30
C ALA A 110 4.30 28.31 3.64
N SER A 111 3.94 27.50 4.64
CA SER A 111 4.55 27.58 5.98
C SER A 111 5.96 26.99 6.08
N GLY A 112 6.47 26.36 5.02
CA GLY A 112 7.75 25.66 5.02
C GLY A 112 7.73 24.29 5.71
N ARG A 113 6.58 23.86 6.23
CA ARG A 113 6.39 22.52 6.79
C ARG A 113 6.29 21.47 5.67
N PRO A 114 6.79 20.26 5.89
CA PRO A 114 6.87 19.23 4.86
C PRO A 114 5.50 18.73 4.39
N VAL A 115 5.47 18.27 3.14
CA VAL A 115 4.33 17.65 2.46
C VAL A 115 4.75 16.32 1.86
N ILE A 116 3.92 15.29 2.02
CA ILE A 116 4.02 14.04 1.26
C ILE A 116 2.77 13.89 0.41
N GLY A 117 2.94 13.73 -0.90
CA GLY A 117 1.85 13.42 -1.83
C GLY A 117 1.87 11.96 -2.26
N LEU A 118 0.72 11.29 -2.19
CA LEU A 118 0.55 9.89 -2.59
C LEU A 118 -0.38 9.79 -3.80
N ARG A 119 0.03 9.00 -4.80
CA ARG A 119 -0.80 8.55 -5.92
C ARG A 119 -1.55 9.72 -6.58
N THR A 120 -2.83 9.87 -6.29
CA THR A 120 -3.71 10.86 -6.92
C THR A 120 -3.49 12.28 -6.43
N ALA A 121 -2.64 12.49 -5.42
CA ALA A 121 -2.34 13.83 -4.89
C ALA A 121 -1.77 14.79 -5.94
N SER A 122 -1.18 14.29 -7.02
CA SER A 122 -0.79 15.07 -8.21
C SER A 122 -1.95 15.76 -8.91
N HIS A 123 -3.18 15.31 -8.69
CA HIS A 123 -4.38 15.93 -9.22
C HIS A 123 -5.43 16.03 -8.10
N ALA A 124 -4.97 16.50 -6.94
CA ALA A 124 -5.77 16.64 -5.73
C ALA A 124 -6.92 17.66 -5.91
N PHE A 125 -6.66 18.82 -6.52
CA PHE A 125 -7.57 19.95 -6.48
C PHE A 125 -8.00 20.41 -7.88
N GLU A 126 -9.31 20.53 -8.09
CA GLU A 126 -9.88 21.07 -9.33
C GLU A 126 -9.77 22.60 -9.38
N ASN A 127 -9.77 23.27 -8.22
CA ASN A 127 -9.67 24.71 -8.08
C ASN A 127 -8.27 25.21 -7.65
N TRP A 128 -7.24 24.36 -7.79
CA TRP A 128 -5.82 24.73 -7.73
C TRP A 128 -5.00 23.83 -8.66
N LYS A 129 -5.07 24.10 -9.96
CA LYS A 129 -4.48 23.24 -11.00
C LYS A 129 -2.94 23.22 -10.98
N GLU A 130 -2.31 24.30 -10.56
CA GLU A 130 -0.85 24.39 -10.45
C GLU A 130 -0.26 23.64 -9.25
N TRP A 131 -1.09 23.10 -8.35
CA TRP A 131 -0.68 22.37 -7.14
C TRP A 131 0.42 21.31 -7.41
N ASP A 132 0.26 20.50 -8.45
CA ASP A 132 1.22 19.44 -8.77
C ASP A 132 2.59 20.02 -9.11
N ARG A 133 2.59 20.95 -10.06
CA ARG A 133 3.80 21.54 -10.61
C ARG A 133 4.51 22.42 -9.60
N GLU A 134 3.76 23.23 -8.85
CA GLU A 134 4.30 24.19 -7.88
C GLU A 134 4.72 23.53 -6.57
N VAL A 135 3.85 22.72 -5.97
CA VAL A 135 4.05 22.20 -4.62
C VAL A 135 4.69 20.83 -4.62
N LEU A 136 4.12 19.89 -5.39
CA LEU A 136 4.63 18.51 -5.45
C LEU A 136 5.85 18.37 -6.37
N GLY A 137 6.13 19.35 -7.22
CA GLY A 137 7.16 19.26 -8.24
C GLY A 137 6.87 18.18 -9.27
N GLY A 138 5.60 17.91 -9.53
CA GLY A 138 5.14 16.94 -10.52
C GLY A 138 4.86 17.54 -11.89
N ASN A 139 4.41 16.67 -12.78
CA ASN A 139 3.92 17.03 -14.10
C ASN A 139 3.00 15.90 -14.60
N TYR A 140 1.97 15.58 -13.82
CA TYR A 140 1.07 14.48 -14.12
C TYR A 140 0.17 14.77 -15.33
N HIS A 141 0.20 13.88 -16.33
CA HIS A 141 -0.62 14.02 -17.55
C HIS A 141 -1.68 12.93 -17.71
N ASN A 142 -1.40 11.71 -17.24
CA ASN A 142 -2.34 10.58 -17.19
C ASN A 142 -1.62 9.35 -16.60
N HIS A 143 -2.15 8.15 -16.83
CA HIS A 143 -1.45 6.89 -16.63
C HIS A 143 -1.46 6.03 -17.90
N HIS A 144 -0.55 5.06 -17.97
CA HIS A 144 -0.62 3.99 -18.96
C HIS A 144 -1.71 2.98 -18.58
N GLY A 145 -2.15 2.17 -19.55
CA GLY A 145 -3.17 1.13 -19.31
C GLY A 145 -2.68 0.06 -18.32
N ALA A 146 -3.62 -0.55 -17.59
CA ALA A 146 -3.34 -1.52 -16.53
C ALA A 146 -2.98 -2.94 -17.03
N LYS A 147 -2.58 -3.09 -18.30
CA LYS A 147 -2.27 -4.40 -18.89
C LYS A 147 -0.98 -5.00 -18.33
N PHE A 148 -0.06 -4.16 -17.85
CA PHE A 148 1.24 -4.57 -17.33
C PHE A 148 1.49 -3.95 -15.96
N LEU A 149 2.07 -4.73 -15.06
CA LEU A 149 2.54 -4.26 -13.76
C LEU A 149 3.88 -3.54 -13.93
N PRO A 150 4.05 -2.31 -13.42
CA PRO A 150 5.29 -1.58 -13.57
C PRO A 150 6.44 -2.22 -12.79
N VAL A 151 7.61 -2.31 -13.42
CA VAL A 151 8.86 -2.58 -12.72
C VAL A 151 9.46 -1.25 -12.28
N VAL A 152 9.62 -1.08 -10.98
CA VAL A 152 10.17 0.12 -10.33
C VAL A 152 11.64 -0.12 -10.03
N ARG A 153 12.50 0.84 -10.37
CA ARG A 153 13.95 0.81 -10.17
C ARG A 153 14.45 2.08 -9.50
N VAL A 154 15.47 1.92 -8.66
CA VAL A 154 16.21 3.04 -8.07
C VAL A 154 17.01 3.77 -9.14
N VAL A 155 16.93 5.12 -9.14
CA VAL A 155 17.82 5.98 -9.93
C VAL A 155 19.25 5.82 -9.39
N PRO A 156 20.25 5.44 -10.22
CA PRO A 156 21.61 5.15 -9.76
C PRO A 156 22.24 6.27 -8.93
N GLU A 157 22.04 7.52 -9.32
CA GLU A 157 22.60 8.71 -8.66
C GLU A 157 21.96 8.95 -7.29
N ALA A 158 20.70 8.53 -7.12
CA ALA A 158 19.97 8.65 -5.86
C ALA A 158 20.22 7.47 -4.90
N ALA A 159 20.96 6.44 -5.32
CA ALA A 159 21.20 5.19 -4.60
C ALA A 159 21.53 5.32 -3.10
N GLY A 160 22.29 6.37 -2.73
CA GLY A 160 22.73 6.62 -1.35
C GLY A 160 21.77 7.49 -0.54
N HIS A 161 20.69 7.97 -1.13
CA HIS A 161 19.78 8.89 -0.46
C HIS A 161 19.03 8.22 0.69
N ALA A 162 18.85 8.93 1.81
CA ALA A 162 18.25 8.38 3.03
C ALA A 162 16.83 7.81 2.82
N VAL A 163 16.07 8.38 1.88
CA VAL A 163 14.73 7.91 1.50
C VAL A 163 14.74 6.49 0.92
N LEU A 164 15.84 6.08 0.30
CA LEU A 164 16.00 4.77 -0.34
C LEU A 164 16.69 3.72 0.54
N ARG A 165 17.05 4.05 1.79
CA ARG A 165 17.72 3.09 2.68
C ARG A 165 16.82 1.88 2.96
N GLY A 166 17.33 0.68 2.66
CA GLY A 166 16.58 -0.57 2.83
C GLY A 166 15.48 -0.80 1.80
N VAL A 167 15.28 0.10 0.83
CA VAL A 167 14.38 -0.11 -0.31
C VAL A 167 15.12 -0.99 -1.34
N PRO A 168 14.50 -2.08 -1.84
CA PRO A 168 15.10 -2.89 -2.90
C PRO A 168 15.45 -2.05 -4.13
N ARG A 169 16.54 -2.42 -4.82
CA ARG A 169 16.98 -1.75 -6.05
C ARG A 169 15.94 -1.84 -7.17
N GLU A 170 15.16 -2.91 -7.16
CA GLU A 170 14.09 -3.19 -8.10
C GLU A 170 12.93 -3.90 -7.39
N PHE A 171 11.69 -3.55 -7.72
CA PHE A 171 10.48 -4.26 -7.28
C PHE A 171 9.30 -4.00 -8.24
N THR A 172 8.29 -4.88 -8.21
CA THR A 172 7.08 -4.74 -9.04
C THR A 172 6.00 -3.96 -8.29
N SER A 173 5.46 -2.91 -8.90
CA SER A 173 4.31 -2.14 -8.42
C SER A 173 3.00 -2.81 -8.84
N THR A 174 1.94 -2.64 -8.03
CA THR A 174 0.59 -3.14 -8.35
C THR A 174 -0.30 -2.08 -8.99
N GLY A 175 0.08 -0.80 -8.89
CA GLY A 175 -0.63 0.32 -9.51
C GLY A 175 -0.27 0.53 -10.98
N SER A 176 -1.13 1.26 -11.70
CA SER A 176 -0.80 1.76 -13.05
C SER A 176 0.38 2.74 -13.04
N LEU A 177 1.21 2.70 -14.09
CA LEU A 177 2.33 3.63 -14.30
C LEU A 177 1.80 5.01 -14.69
N TYR A 178 2.11 6.04 -13.91
CA TYR A 178 1.73 7.42 -14.21
C TYR A 178 2.71 8.07 -15.19
N LYS A 179 2.18 8.93 -16.07
CA LYS A 179 2.95 9.75 -17.03
C LYS A 179 3.30 11.06 -16.36
N ASN A 180 4.53 11.19 -15.90
CA ASN A 180 5.03 12.32 -15.11
C ASN A 180 6.22 13.04 -15.78
N ALA A 181 6.85 12.43 -16.79
CA ALA A 181 7.97 13.03 -17.47
C ALA A 181 7.55 14.16 -18.43
N PRO A 182 8.36 15.22 -18.59
CA PRO A 182 9.51 15.56 -17.74
C PRO A 182 9.06 16.18 -16.41
N LEU A 183 9.83 15.96 -15.34
CA LEU A 183 9.63 16.69 -14.09
C LEU A 183 10.17 18.13 -14.19
N PRO A 184 9.66 19.08 -13.38
CA PRO A 184 10.27 20.40 -13.20
C PRO A 184 11.76 20.31 -12.82
N PRO A 185 12.62 21.28 -13.22
CA PRO A 185 14.08 21.20 -12.99
C PRO A 185 14.54 21.09 -11.53
N ARG A 186 13.68 21.45 -10.56
CA ARG A 186 13.97 21.37 -9.12
C ARG A 186 13.52 20.05 -8.48
N SER A 187 12.99 19.13 -9.28
CA SER A 187 12.53 17.84 -8.80
C SER A 187 13.61 16.78 -9.04
N GLU A 188 13.92 16.03 -7.99
CA GLU A 188 15.00 15.05 -7.97
C GLU A 188 14.39 13.64 -7.97
N PRO A 189 14.37 12.94 -9.12
CA PRO A 189 13.81 11.59 -9.20
C PRO A 189 14.63 10.59 -8.37
N LEU A 190 13.93 9.80 -7.56
CA LEU A 190 14.50 8.72 -6.76
C LEU A 190 14.23 7.35 -7.37
N LEU A 191 13.03 7.17 -7.94
CA LEU A 191 12.55 5.91 -8.52
C LEU A 191 11.97 6.14 -9.90
N MET A 192 12.29 5.24 -10.83
CA MET A 192 11.71 5.18 -12.18
C MET A 192 10.87 3.91 -12.32
N GLY A 193 9.69 4.03 -12.91
CA GLY A 193 8.82 2.91 -13.29
C GLY A 193 8.88 2.66 -14.79
N SER A 194 8.82 1.39 -15.19
CA SER A 194 8.83 1.00 -16.60
C SER A 194 7.82 -0.12 -16.84
N ILE A 195 7.20 -0.10 -18.03
CA ILE A 195 6.38 -1.19 -18.56
C ILE A 195 6.83 -1.46 -20.00
N GLU A 196 6.55 -2.67 -20.48
CA GLU A 196 6.95 -3.10 -21.82
C GLU A 196 6.43 -2.15 -22.91
N GLY A 197 7.32 -1.74 -23.82
CA GLY A 197 6.98 -0.91 -24.97
C GLY A 197 6.60 0.54 -24.65
N GLN A 198 6.86 1.04 -23.44
CA GLN A 198 6.63 2.44 -23.06
C GLN A 198 7.89 3.07 -22.46
N PRO A 199 8.05 4.41 -22.57
CA PRO A 199 9.11 5.14 -21.87
C PRO A 199 9.04 4.92 -20.35
N ALA A 200 10.20 4.96 -19.69
CA ALA A 200 10.25 4.97 -18.24
C ALA A 200 9.76 6.32 -17.69
N GLU A 201 9.04 6.27 -16.58
CA GLU A 201 8.41 7.43 -15.95
C GLU A 201 8.89 7.57 -14.50
N PRO A 202 9.09 8.79 -13.99
CA PRO A 202 9.41 8.98 -12.59
C PRO A 202 8.21 8.60 -11.72
N VAL A 203 8.46 7.78 -10.69
CA VAL A 203 7.41 7.28 -9.78
C VAL A 203 7.61 7.70 -8.32
N ALA A 204 8.78 8.21 -7.96
CA ALA A 204 9.00 8.91 -6.70
C ALA A 204 10.11 9.95 -6.86
N TRP A 205 9.93 11.12 -6.25
CA TRP A 205 10.91 12.21 -6.33
C TRP A 205 10.82 13.13 -5.10
N LEU A 206 11.87 13.92 -4.94
CA LEU A 206 11.95 15.01 -3.97
C LEU A 206 11.72 16.34 -4.67
N HIS A 207 11.17 17.31 -3.93
CA HIS A 207 11.00 18.68 -4.40
C HIS A 207 11.15 19.68 -3.25
N ARG A 208 11.33 20.96 -3.61
CA ARG A 208 11.39 22.08 -2.67
C ARG A 208 10.39 23.16 -3.07
N PHE A 209 9.39 23.37 -2.21
CA PHE A 209 8.47 24.50 -2.28
C PHE A 209 8.78 25.50 -1.17
N GLY A 210 9.48 26.58 -1.51
CA GLY A 210 10.13 27.44 -0.50
C GLY A 210 11.09 26.63 0.38
N ASN A 211 10.89 26.67 1.70
CA ASN A 211 11.67 25.89 2.66
C ASN A 211 11.11 24.46 2.89
N SER A 212 9.95 24.14 2.33
CA SER A 212 9.30 22.84 2.53
C SER A 212 10.08 21.69 1.89
N ARG A 213 10.29 20.62 2.66
CA ARG A 213 10.70 19.31 2.13
C ARG A 213 9.46 18.61 1.58
N VAL A 214 9.45 18.39 0.27
CA VAL A 214 8.35 17.70 -0.39
C VAL A 214 8.84 16.37 -0.94
N PHE A 215 8.10 15.30 -0.64
CA PHE A 215 8.26 14.01 -1.30
C PHE A 215 6.94 13.65 -1.98
N TYR A 216 7.02 13.20 -3.22
CA TYR A 216 5.87 12.67 -3.91
C TYR A 216 6.19 11.27 -4.44
N THR A 217 5.19 10.41 -4.42
CA THR A 217 5.22 9.16 -5.18
C THR A 217 3.90 8.89 -5.90
N SER A 218 3.99 8.45 -7.15
CA SER A 218 2.84 7.93 -7.89
C SER A 218 2.52 6.47 -7.52
N LEU A 219 3.26 5.87 -6.60
CA LEU A 219 2.87 4.65 -5.91
C LEU A 219 1.80 4.97 -4.84
N GLY A 220 1.20 3.93 -4.27
CA GLY A 220 0.13 4.03 -3.27
C GLY A 220 -1.14 3.28 -3.64
N HIS A 221 -1.10 2.34 -4.59
CA HIS A 221 -2.22 1.41 -4.78
C HIS A 221 -2.51 0.66 -3.47
N PRO A 222 -3.76 0.29 -3.13
CA PRO A 222 -4.08 -0.34 -1.85
C PRO A 222 -3.16 -1.49 -1.43
N ASP A 223 -2.86 -2.38 -2.38
CA ASP A 223 -2.03 -3.55 -2.12
C ASP A 223 -0.57 -3.19 -1.80
N GLU A 224 -0.08 -2.03 -2.25
CA GLU A 224 1.29 -1.56 -2.01
C GLU A 224 1.53 -1.24 -0.53
N PHE A 225 0.50 -0.86 0.24
CA PHE A 225 0.65 -0.68 1.71
C PHE A 225 1.05 -1.98 2.42
N SER A 226 0.77 -3.14 1.80
CA SER A 226 1.20 -4.45 2.29
C SER A 226 2.59 -4.85 1.80
N MET A 227 3.20 -4.11 0.87
CA MET A 227 4.54 -4.38 0.36
C MET A 227 5.63 -3.79 1.27
N PRO A 228 6.63 -4.58 1.72
CA PRO A 228 7.73 -4.06 2.54
C PRO A 228 8.50 -2.92 1.89
N ALA A 229 8.76 -3.00 0.57
CA ALA A 229 9.46 -1.96 -0.18
C ALA A 229 8.75 -0.60 -0.11
N PHE A 230 7.43 -0.58 -0.31
CA PHE A 230 6.65 0.65 -0.28
C PHE A 230 6.52 1.21 1.14
N ARG A 231 6.33 0.35 2.16
CA ARG A 231 6.34 0.79 3.56
C ARG A 231 7.67 1.41 3.96
N GLN A 232 8.77 0.77 3.59
CA GLN A 232 10.12 1.29 3.84
C GLN A 232 10.31 2.67 3.21
N LEU A 233 9.93 2.81 1.93
CA LEU A 233 9.99 4.07 1.20
C LEU A 233 9.21 5.19 1.91
N LEU A 234 7.94 4.94 2.26
CA LEU A 234 7.10 5.94 2.92
C LEU A 234 7.62 6.32 4.31
N VAL A 235 8.04 5.35 5.11
CA VAL A 235 8.59 5.63 6.44
C VAL A 235 9.88 6.42 6.34
N ASN A 236 10.77 6.08 5.42
CA ASN A 236 11.99 6.87 5.20
C ASN A 236 11.67 8.28 4.70
N ALA A 237 10.69 8.44 3.81
CA ALA A 237 10.23 9.74 3.34
C ALA A 237 9.68 10.60 4.48
N ILE A 238 8.88 10.02 5.38
CA ILE A 238 8.38 10.71 6.59
C ILE A 238 9.53 11.22 7.46
N HIS A 239 10.51 10.36 7.75
CA HIS A 239 11.67 10.74 8.58
C HIS A 239 12.54 11.80 7.89
N TRP A 240 12.83 11.63 6.60
CA TRP A 240 13.58 12.63 5.82
C TRP A 240 12.85 13.97 5.76
N ALA A 241 11.53 13.96 5.55
CA ALA A 241 10.75 15.19 5.45
C ALA A 241 10.69 15.96 6.79
N LEU A 242 10.66 15.22 7.91
CA LEU A 242 10.73 15.76 9.27
C LEU A 242 12.16 16.07 9.75
N ASP A 243 13.18 15.85 8.93
CA ASP A 243 14.60 15.97 9.27
C ASP A 243 15.01 15.12 10.50
N LYS A 244 14.54 13.87 10.53
CA LYS A 244 14.81 12.90 11.59
C LYS A 244 15.56 11.68 11.04
N PRO A 245 16.36 11.00 11.88
CA PRO A 245 16.98 9.74 11.46
C PRO A 245 15.89 8.69 11.18
N GLY A 246 15.90 8.12 9.97
CA GLY A 246 14.98 7.03 9.64
C GLY A 246 15.36 5.69 10.31
N PRO A 247 14.57 4.63 10.11
CA PRO A 247 14.92 3.26 10.50
C PRO A 247 15.87 2.58 9.51
N ALA A 248 16.62 1.57 9.96
CA ALA A 248 17.56 0.81 9.11
C ALA A 248 16.85 -0.11 8.10
N ALA A 249 15.89 -0.93 8.55
CA ALA A 249 15.02 -1.76 7.72
C ALA A 249 13.71 -2.12 8.48
N LEU A 250 12.61 -2.28 7.76
CA LEU A 250 11.28 -2.67 8.27
C LEU A 250 10.88 -4.11 7.90
N ALA A 251 11.85 -4.92 7.45
CA ALA A 251 11.59 -6.26 6.92
C ALA A 251 10.81 -7.16 7.91
N ASP A 252 11.06 -7.00 9.21
CA ASP A 252 10.44 -7.80 10.26
C ASP A 252 9.20 -7.14 10.89
N THR A 253 8.84 -5.92 10.48
CA THR A 253 7.67 -5.23 11.01
C THR A 253 6.40 -5.71 10.29
N PRO A 254 5.42 -6.28 11.01
CA PRO A 254 4.17 -6.74 10.39
C PRO A 254 3.50 -5.64 9.58
N ALA A 255 2.95 -6.00 8.42
CA ALA A 255 2.18 -5.07 7.60
C ALA A 255 0.99 -4.49 8.40
N PRO A 256 0.58 -3.23 8.15
CA PRO A 256 -0.66 -2.71 8.67
C PRO A 256 -1.80 -3.67 8.36
N LYS A 257 -2.59 -4.06 9.37
CA LYS A 257 -3.80 -4.85 9.15
C LYS A 257 -4.84 -3.98 8.45
N THR A 258 -4.83 -3.95 7.13
CA THR A 258 -5.89 -3.34 6.33
C THR A 258 -7.13 -4.24 6.34
N ALA A 259 -8.31 -3.67 6.10
CA ALA A 259 -9.45 -4.47 5.69
C ALA A 259 -9.05 -5.29 4.45
N PRO A 260 -9.48 -6.56 4.31
CA PRO A 260 -9.02 -7.41 3.21
C PRO A 260 -9.31 -6.74 1.86
N ALA A 261 -8.29 -6.69 1.01
CA ALA A 261 -8.41 -6.21 -0.37
C ALA A 261 -9.57 -6.94 -1.07
N LYS A 262 -10.36 -6.21 -1.85
CA LYS A 262 -11.51 -6.77 -2.58
C LYS A 262 -10.99 -7.84 -3.55
N ALA A 263 -11.58 -9.03 -3.50
CA ALA A 263 -11.19 -10.15 -4.36
C ALA A 263 -11.12 -9.76 -5.84
N THR A 264 -10.08 -10.18 -6.53
CA THR A 264 -10.03 -10.17 -7.99
C THR A 264 -10.89 -11.32 -8.50
N VAL A 265 -12.05 -10.99 -9.09
CA VAL A 265 -12.94 -11.97 -9.72
C VAL A 265 -12.94 -11.74 -11.23
N LYS A 266 -12.48 -12.71 -12.01
CA LYS A 266 -12.44 -12.63 -13.47
C LYS A 266 -13.20 -13.81 -14.09
N ARG A 267 -14.09 -13.52 -15.04
CA ARG A 267 -14.71 -14.56 -15.88
C ARG A 267 -13.78 -14.87 -17.05
N ILE A 268 -13.53 -16.15 -17.30
CA ILE A 268 -12.56 -16.61 -18.30
C ILE A 268 -13.13 -17.74 -19.17
N GLY A 269 -12.59 -17.88 -20.38
CA GLY A 269 -12.92 -18.95 -21.31
C GLY A 269 -12.13 -20.24 -21.06
N VAL A 270 -12.47 -21.29 -21.81
CA VAL A 270 -11.92 -22.65 -21.63
C VAL A 270 -10.38 -22.69 -21.77
N ASP A 271 -9.82 -22.06 -22.79
CA ASP A 271 -8.37 -22.13 -23.04
C ASP A 271 -7.54 -21.38 -21.99
N GLU A 272 -8.06 -20.27 -21.46
CA GLU A 272 -7.42 -19.55 -20.36
C GLU A 272 -7.51 -20.37 -19.06
N PHE A 273 -8.67 -20.99 -18.82
CA PHE A 273 -8.89 -21.84 -17.64
C PHE A 273 -7.92 -23.04 -17.64
N GLU A 274 -7.79 -23.75 -18.76
CA GLU A 274 -6.86 -24.89 -18.89
C GLU A 274 -5.39 -24.47 -18.69
N LYS A 275 -4.98 -23.32 -19.24
CA LYS A 275 -3.62 -22.79 -19.02
C LYS A 275 -3.36 -22.53 -17.55
N LEU A 276 -4.33 -21.95 -16.83
CA LEU A 276 -4.20 -21.66 -15.41
C LEU A 276 -4.19 -22.93 -14.55
N MET A 277 -4.78 -24.05 -15.00
CA MET A 277 -4.72 -25.33 -14.28
C MET A 277 -3.31 -25.92 -14.18
N ALA A 278 -2.36 -25.47 -15.02
CA ALA A 278 -0.98 -25.95 -14.97
C ALA A 278 -0.20 -25.48 -13.73
N ASP A 279 -0.65 -24.42 -13.06
CA ASP A 279 -0.04 -23.93 -11.83
C ASP A 279 -0.51 -24.76 -10.63
N LYS A 280 0.45 -25.36 -9.91
CA LYS A 280 0.17 -26.19 -8.73
C LYS A 280 -0.37 -25.40 -7.53
N ASN A 281 -0.25 -24.07 -7.55
CA ASN A 281 -0.82 -23.18 -6.55
C ASN A 281 -2.29 -22.86 -6.81
N HIS A 282 -2.84 -23.25 -7.96
CA HIS A 282 -4.24 -23.06 -8.29
C HIS A 282 -5.08 -24.27 -7.88
N VAL A 283 -6.28 -23.99 -7.37
CA VAL A 283 -7.24 -25.02 -6.96
C VAL A 283 -8.45 -24.97 -7.88
N VAL A 284 -8.74 -26.09 -8.55
CA VAL A 284 -9.96 -26.23 -9.35
C VAL A 284 -11.12 -26.61 -8.42
N LEU A 285 -12.17 -25.79 -8.43
CA LEU A 285 -13.36 -25.99 -7.60
C LEU A 285 -14.58 -26.27 -8.46
N ASP A 286 -15.15 -27.46 -8.29
CA ASP A 286 -16.40 -27.85 -8.92
C ASP A 286 -17.55 -27.60 -7.95
N VAL A 287 -18.37 -26.60 -8.26
CA VAL A 287 -19.49 -26.21 -7.38
C VAL A 287 -20.83 -26.83 -7.78
N ARG A 288 -20.80 -27.93 -8.54
CA ARG A 288 -21.97 -28.74 -8.87
C ARG A 288 -22.33 -29.72 -7.74
N THR A 289 -23.46 -30.40 -7.90
CA THR A 289 -23.86 -31.49 -6.99
C THR A 289 -22.87 -32.65 -7.04
N ALA A 290 -22.84 -33.46 -5.98
CA ALA A 290 -21.97 -34.64 -5.91
C ALA A 290 -22.23 -35.65 -7.04
N ASP A 291 -23.48 -35.78 -7.50
CA ASP A 291 -23.84 -36.69 -8.59
C ASP A 291 -23.36 -36.16 -9.95
N GLU A 292 -23.45 -34.83 -10.19
CA GLU A 292 -22.83 -34.20 -11.36
C GLU A 292 -21.30 -34.39 -11.39
N PHE A 293 -20.65 -34.31 -10.22
CA PHE A 293 -19.20 -34.48 -10.08
C PHE A 293 -18.75 -35.95 -10.30
N LYS A 294 -19.56 -36.92 -9.86
CA LYS A 294 -19.32 -38.35 -10.11
C LYS A 294 -19.57 -38.74 -11.57
N ALA A 295 -20.53 -38.11 -12.24
CA ALA A 295 -20.84 -38.38 -13.63
C ALA A 295 -19.71 -37.96 -14.59
N GLY A 296 -18.96 -36.92 -14.21
CA GLY A 296 -17.76 -36.47 -14.91
C GLY A 296 -17.31 -35.10 -14.42
N ARG A 297 -16.00 -34.89 -14.24
CA ARG A 297 -15.39 -33.69 -13.65
C ARG A 297 -14.13 -33.24 -14.39
N ILE A 298 -13.79 -31.96 -14.25
CA ILE A 298 -12.50 -31.44 -14.69
C ILE A 298 -11.39 -32.10 -13.85
N PRO A 299 -10.27 -32.55 -14.46
CA PRO A 299 -9.18 -33.19 -13.72
C PRO A 299 -8.65 -32.36 -12.55
N GLY A 300 -8.46 -33.00 -11.40
CA GLY A 300 -7.95 -32.35 -10.18
C GLY A 300 -8.96 -31.45 -9.45
N ALA A 301 -10.22 -31.39 -9.90
CA ALA A 301 -11.24 -30.60 -9.25
C ALA A 301 -11.64 -31.14 -7.87
N VAL A 302 -11.86 -30.24 -6.91
CA VAL A 302 -12.45 -30.51 -5.61
C VAL A 302 -13.93 -30.13 -5.64
N ASN A 303 -14.81 -31.03 -5.20
CA ASN A 303 -16.25 -30.75 -5.21
C ASN A 303 -16.71 -30.03 -3.94
N LEU A 304 -17.36 -28.87 -4.12
CA LEU A 304 -18.08 -28.14 -3.07
C LEU A 304 -19.38 -27.59 -3.65
N ASP A 305 -20.48 -28.33 -3.51
CA ASP A 305 -21.79 -27.92 -4.04
C ASP A 305 -22.26 -26.58 -3.46
N VAL A 306 -22.41 -25.55 -4.31
CA VAL A 306 -22.87 -24.21 -3.89
C VAL A 306 -24.29 -24.19 -3.35
N ASN A 307 -25.10 -25.19 -3.71
CA ASN A 307 -26.48 -25.30 -3.26
C ASN A 307 -26.61 -26.06 -1.93
N ALA A 308 -25.54 -26.69 -1.45
CA ALA A 308 -25.56 -27.38 -0.18
C ALA A 308 -25.61 -26.37 0.99
N PRO A 309 -26.38 -26.65 2.06
CA PRO A 309 -26.52 -25.74 3.20
C PRO A 309 -25.19 -25.51 3.94
N ASP A 310 -24.21 -26.40 3.77
CA ASP A 310 -22.90 -26.33 4.40
C ASP A 310 -21.79 -25.73 3.51
N PHE A 311 -22.14 -25.20 2.32
CA PHE A 311 -21.19 -24.64 1.36
C PHE A 311 -20.29 -23.57 2.00
N ASN A 312 -20.88 -22.54 2.61
CA ASN A 312 -20.13 -21.44 3.24
C ASN A 312 -19.22 -21.94 4.37
N ALA A 313 -19.66 -22.95 5.14
CA ALA A 313 -18.87 -23.53 6.22
C ALA A 313 -17.65 -24.30 5.70
N LYS A 314 -17.79 -24.99 4.57
CA LYS A 314 -16.68 -25.72 3.92
C LYS A 314 -15.71 -24.76 3.22
N VAL A 315 -16.24 -23.81 2.45
CA VAL A 315 -15.45 -22.78 1.78
C VAL A 315 -14.66 -21.94 2.79
N GLY A 316 -15.25 -21.61 3.94
CA GLY A 316 -14.58 -20.80 4.97
C GLY A 316 -13.32 -21.43 5.58
N LYS A 317 -13.12 -22.74 5.40
CA LYS A 317 -11.92 -23.48 5.85
C LYS A 317 -10.79 -23.52 4.82
N LEU A 318 -11.05 -23.04 3.60
CA LEU A 318 -10.05 -23.03 2.54
C LEU A 318 -9.06 -21.88 2.72
N ASP A 319 -7.90 -22.03 2.09
CA ASP A 319 -6.82 -21.05 2.11
C ASP A 319 -7.15 -19.86 1.19
N LYS A 320 -7.48 -18.71 1.79
CA LYS A 320 -7.94 -17.50 1.09
C LYS A 320 -6.84 -16.83 0.25
N GLU A 321 -5.58 -17.21 0.46
CA GLU A 321 -4.42 -16.71 -0.29
C GLU A 321 -4.21 -17.46 -1.61
N LYS A 322 -4.83 -18.64 -1.79
CA LYS A 322 -4.75 -19.38 -3.05
C LYS A 322 -5.67 -18.81 -4.12
N THR A 323 -5.29 -19.08 -5.36
CA THR A 323 -6.11 -18.82 -6.54
C THR A 323 -7.08 -19.98 -6.75
N TYR A 324 -8.35 -19.65 -6.97
CA TYR A 324 -9.39 -20.65 -7.23
C TYR A 324 -9.94 -20.53 -8.65
N LEU A 325 -9.93 -21.65 -9.37
CA LEU A 325 -10.54 -21.83 -10.68
C LEU A 325 -11.90 -22.49 -10.49
N VAL A 326 -12.96 -21.71 -10.45
CA VAL A 326 -14.30 -22.15 -10.05
C VAL A 326 -15.16 -22.42 -11.29
N HIS A 327 -15.82 -23.58 -11.33
CA HIS A 327 -16.75 -23.90 -12.41
C HIS A 327 -18.01 -24.60 -11.90
N CYS A 328 -19.05 -24.54 -12.71
CA CYS A 328 -20.28 -25.30 -12.50
C CYS A 328 -20.72 -25.91 -13.84
N ALA A 329 -22.01 -26.24 -14.04
CA ALA A 329 -22.47 -26.76 -15.33
C ALA A 329 -22.44 -25.73 -16.47
N ALA A 330 -22.82 -24.47 -16.20
CA ALA A 330 -23.07 -23.46 -17.25
C ALA A 330 -22.73 -22.01 -16.81
N GLY A 331 -21.79 -21.83 -15.88
CA GLY A 331 -21.31 -20.50 -15.45
C GLY A 331 -22.15 -19.71 -14.44
N ARG A 332 -23.40 -20.10 -14.14
CA ARG A 332 -24.27 -19.37 -13.20
C ARG A 332 -23.95 -19.63 -11.73
N ARG A 333 -23.88 -20.91 -11.34
CA ARG A 333 -23.59 -21.35 -9.96
C ARG A 333 -22.18 -20.95 -9.52
N SER A 334 -21.20 -21.05 -10.42
CA SER A 334 -19.82 -20.64 -10.19
C SER A 334 -19.67 -19.12 -10.01
N ALA A 335 -20.45 -18.32 -10.73
CA ALA A 335 -20.49 -16.87 -10.49
C ALA A 335 -21.00 -16.52 -9.09
N THR A 336 -22.06 -17.21 -8.62
CA THR A 336 -22.57 -17.06 -7.24
C THR A 336 -21.52 -17.48 -6.22
N ALA A 337 -20.88 -18.63 -6.42
CA ALA A 337 -19.80 -19.11 -5.56
C ALA A 337 -18.63 -18.12 -5.49
N CYS A 338 -18.16 -17.59 -6.62
CA CYS A 338 -17.11 -16.56 -6.66
C CYS A 338 -17.52 -15.29 -5.90
N THR A 339 -18.80 -14.88 -5.99
CA THR A 339 -19.30 -13.72 -5.24
C THR A 339 -19.28 -13.97 -3.73
N GLN A 340 -19.71 -15.16 -3.29
CA GLN A 340 -19.68 -15.56 -1.88
C GLN A 340 -18.24 -15.68 -1.35
N MET A 341 -17.36 -16.36 -2.10
CA MET A 341 -15.94 -16.47 -1.78
C MET A 341 -15.26 -15.10 -1.72
N ALA A 342 -15.54 -14.21 -2.66
CA ALA A 342 -15.02 -12.84 -2.64
C ALA A 342 -15.43 -12.10 -1.35
N ALA A 343 -16.70 -12.20 -0.94
CA ALA A 343 -17.20 -11.62 0.31
C ALA A 343 -16.54 -12.25 1.56
N MET A 344 -16.06 -13.49 1.47
CA MET A 344 -15.37 -14.20 2.54
C MET A 344 -13.86 -13.89 2.60
N GLY A 345 -13.34 -13.04 1.70
CA GLY A 345 -11.96 -12.55 1.71
C GLY A 345 -10.97 -13.37 0.89
N PHE A 346 -11.45 -14.17 -0.07
CA PHE A 346 -10.57 -14.84 -1.05
C PHE A 346 -9.99 -13.80 -2.01
N LYS A 347 -8.72 -13.96 -2.40
CA LYS A 347 -8.01 -12.91 -3.16
C LYS A 347 -8.15 -13.01 -4.67
N VAL A 348 -8.07 -14.22 -5.25
CA VAL A 348 -8.08 -14.42 -6.71
C VAL A 348 -9.03 -15.56 -7.09
N LEU A 349 -10.04 -15.22 -7.89
CA LEU A 349 -11.11 -16.11 -8.32
C LEU A 349 -11.29 -16.01 -9.82
N TYR A 350 -11.16 -17.13 -10.52
CA TYR A 350 -11.45 -17.24 -11.94
C TYR A 350 -12.70 -18.10 -12.15
N ASP A 351 -13.74 -17.54 -12.74
CA ASP A 351 -14.99 -18.24 -13.06
C ASP A 351 -14.94 -18.76 -14.51
N LEU A 352 -15.09 -20.08 -14.70
CA LEU A 352 -15.24 -20.67 -16.04
C LEU A 352 -16.60 -20.29 -16.62
N GLU A 353 -16.61 -19.26 -17.47
CA GLU A 353 -17.84 -18.68 -17.98
C GLU A 353 -18.79 -19.68 -18.66
N PRO A 354 -18.34 -20.58 -19.56
CA PRO A 354 -19.24 -21.53 -20.20
C PRO A 354 -19.50 -22.80 -19.37
N GLY A 355 -18.87 -22.93 -18.19
CA GLY A 355 -18.95 -24.08 -17.29
C GLY A 355 -18.49 -25.40 -17.93
N MET A 356 -18.85 -26.52 -17.27
CA MET A 356 -18.55 -27.89 -17.71
C MET A 356 -19.09 -28.17 -19.12
N ARG A 357 -20.26 -27.63 -19.48
CA ARG A 357 -20.81 -27.79 -20.84
C ARG A 357 -19.88 -27.19 -21.90
N GLY A 358 -19.28 -26.04 -21.61
CA GLY A 358 -18.26 -25.43 -22.48
C GLY A 358 -16.98 -26.25 -22.57
N TRP A 359 -16.54 -26.77 -21.42
CA TRP A 359 -15.36 -27.62 -21.32
C TRP A 359 -15.50 -28.90 -22.18
N GLU A 360 -16.64 -29.58 -22.08
CA GLU A 360 -16.98 -30.76 -22.86
C GLU A 360 -17.11 -30.43 -24.36
N LYS A 361 -17.81 -29.34 -24.69
CA LYS A 361 -17.96 -28.88 -26.09
C LYS A 361 -16.61 -28.57 -26.75
N ALA A 362 -15.64 -28.09 -25.96
CA ALA A 362 -14.28 -27.84 -26.43
C ALA A 362 -13.40 -29.11 -26.51
N GLY A 363 -13.96 -30.30 -26.24
CA GLY A 363 -13.26 -31.57 -26.35
C GLY A 363 -12.16 -31.77 -25.29
N LYS A 364 -12.20 -31.02 -24.18
CA LYS A 364 -11.19 -31.11 -23.13
C LYS A 364 -11.40 -32.36 -22.27
N ARG A 365 -10.33 -32.80 -21.61
CA ARG A 365 -10.32 -34.03 -20.80
C ARG A 365 -11.31 -33.95 -19.62
N VAL A 366 -12.02 -35.04 -19.38
CA VAL A 366 -12.94 -35.23 -18.25
C VAL A 366 -12.56 -36.51 -17.51
N ASP A 367 -12.45 -36.44 -16.19
CA ASP A 367 -12.27 -37.60 -15.31
C ASP A 367 -13.64 -38.08 -14.79
N LYS A 368 -13.78 -39.38 -14.52
CA LYS A 368 -15.00 -39.98 -13.95
C LYS A 368 -14.75 -40.42 -12.52
#